data_AF-A0A2R4T1U6-F1
#
_entry.id   AF-A0A2R4T1U6-F1
#
_cell.length_a   1.000
_cell.length_b   1.000
_cell.length_c   1.000
_cell.angle_alpha   90.00
_cell.angle_beta   90.00
_cell.angle_gamma   90.00
#
_symmetry.space_group_name_H-M   'P 1'
#
loop_
_entity.id
_entity.type
_entity.pdbx_description
1 polymer ?
#
loop_
_entity_poly.entity_id
_entity_poly.type
_entity_poly.pdbx_seq_one_letter_code
_entity_poly.pdbx_strand_id
1 'polypeptide(L)'
;MSEIETKTISDPLFIEEFTELIRRTAATICAEQPDIPEPEELRDLDSFSMVQVVLDLENSLDVKVLEELEGFDGRTFRELAELIEELADRKDASAALTAAVKERLAGDGS
;
A
#
# COMPACT_ATOMS: atom_id res chain seq x y z
N MET A 1 5.72 -31.30 18.74
CA MET A 1 6.17 -30.17 17.91
C MET A 1 4.93 -29.49 17.42
N SER A 2 4.67 -28.28 17.89
CA SER A 2 3.65 -27.40 17.35
C SER A 2 4.35 -26.07 17.18
N GLU A 3 4.78 -25.81 15.95
CA GLU A 3 5.23 -24.50 15.52
C GLU A 3 4.05 -23.56 15.70
N ILE A 4 4.23 -22.58 16.58
CA ILE A 4 3.28 -21.48 16.74
C ILE A 4 3.54 -20.60 15.52
N GLU A 5 2.63 -20.60 14.56
CA GLU A 5 2.56 -19.57 13.53
C GLU A 5 2.60 -18.22 14.24
N THR A 6 3.73 -17.53 14.13
CA THR A 6 3.85 -16.12 14.48
C THR A 6 2.99 -15.35 13.49
N LYS A 7 1.70 -15.27 13.77
CA LYS A 7 0.82 -14.29 13.16
C LYS A 7 1.32 -12.94 13.64
N THR A 8 2.18 -12.30 12.85
CA THR A 8 2.58 -10.91 13.07
C THR A 8 1.27 -10.12 13.14
N ILE A 9 0.94 -9.64 14.34
CA ILE A 9 -0.22 -8.77 14.52
C ILE A 9 0.25 -7.43 14.00
N SER A 10 0.01 -7.15 12.72
CA SER A 10 0.27 -5.85 12.10
C SER A 10 -0.31 -4.76 13.00
N ASP A 11 0.46 -3.73 13.32
CA ASP A 11 -0.01 -2.63 14.16
C ASP A 11 -1.25 -1.99 13.51
N PRO A 12 -2.45 -2.07 14.13
CA PRO A 12 -3.68 -1.58 13.51
C PRO A 12 -3.61 -0.09 13.15
N LEU A 13 -2.87 0.70 13.93
CA LEU A 13 -2.67 2.12 13.64
C LEU A 13 -1.79 2.31 12.40
N PHE A 14 -0.73 1.52 12.26
CA PHE A 14 0.12 1.56 11.08
C PHE A 14 -0.65 1.20 9.81
N ILE A 15 -1.48 0.15 9.85
CA ILE A 15 -2.30 -0.24 8.70
C ILE A 15 -3.29 0.87 8.32
N GLU A 16 -3.85 1.59 9.28
CA GLU A 16 -4.72 2.75 9.01
C GLU A 16 -3.96 3.92 8.36
N GLU A 17 -2.78 4.26 8.90
CA GLU A 17 -1.89 5.27 8.31
C GLU A 17 -1.49 4.90 6.88
N PHE A 18 -1.12 3.64 6.66
CA PHE A 18 -0.70 3.16 5.35
C PHE A 18 -1.87 3.09 4.36
N THR A 19 -3.06 2.68 4.81
CA THR A 19 -4.29 2.72 4.00
C THR A 19 -4.57 4.13 3.51
N GLU A 20 -4.43 5.13 4.38
CA GLU A 20 -4.61 6.53 4.01
C GLU A 20 -3.57 7.02 3.01
N LEU A 21 -2.30 6.60 3.15
CA LEU A 21 -1.27 6.90 2.15
C LEU A 21 -1.64 6.32 0.78
N ILE A 22 -2.03 5.05 0.71
CA ILE A 22 -2.43 4.40 -0.55
C ILE A 22 -3.62 5.12 -1.19
N ARG A 23 -4.62 5.51 -0.39
CA ARG A 23 -5.76 6.29 -0.88
C ARG A 23 -5.32 7.62 -1.49
N ARG A 24 -4.43 8.37 -0.83
CA ARG A 24 -3.93 9.65 -1.35
C ARG A 24 -3.14 9.49 -2.64
N THR A 25 -2.31 8.46 -2.72
CA THR A 25 -1.59 8.13 -3.97
C THR A 25 -2.58 7.81 -5.09
N ALA A 26 -3.59 6.99 -4.82
CA ALA A 26 -4.63 6.66 -5.80
C ALA A 26 -5.43 7.89 -6.25
N ALA A 27 -5.85 8.75 -5.32
CA ALA A 27 -6.54 10.00 -5.63
C ALA A 27 -5.67 10.94 -6.47
N THR A 28 -4.37 11.07 -6.14
CA THR A 28 -3.43 11.91 -6.90
C THR A 28 -3.29 11.44 -8.34
N ILE A 29 -3.09 10.13 -8.54
CA ILE A 29 -2.96 9.53 -9.88
C ILE A 29 -4.25 9.70 -10.69
N CYS A 30 -5.42 9.50 -10.06
CA CYS A 30 -6.71 9.67 -10.73
C CYS A 30 -6.98 11.15 -11.08
N ALA A 31 -6.58 12.08 -10.21
CA ALA A 31 -6.76 13.52 -10.44
C ALA A 31 -5.97 14.06 -11.64
N GLU A 32 -4.90 13.38 -12.07
CA GLU A 32 -4.18 13.70 -13.31
C GLU A 32 -5.01 13.38 -14.57
N GLN A 33 -6.12 12.64 -14.42
CA GLN A 33 -7.00 12.22 -15.50
C GLN A 33 -8.38 12.86 -15.34
N PRO A 34 -8.78 13.82 -16.22
CA PRO A 34 -9.98 14.65 -16.00
C PRO A 34 -11.31 13.88 -16.04
N ASP A 35 -11.32 12.67 -16.62
CA ASP A 35 -12.53 11.85 -16.78
C ASP A 35 -12.61 10.69 -15.76
N ILE A 36 -11.61 10.56 -14.87
CA ILE A 36 -11.59 9.50 -13.85
C ILE A 36 -12.00 10.10 -12.49
N PRO A 37 -13.06 9.59 -11.84
CA PRO A 37 -13.45 10.04 -10.51
C PRO A 37 -12.40 9.63 -9.46
N GLU A 38 -12.42 10.32 -8.32
CA GLU A 38 -11.63 9.90 -7.16
C GLU A 38 -12.08 8.50 -6.69
N PRO A 39 -11.14 7.56 -6.48
CA PRO A 39 -11.48 6.19 -6.09
C PRO A 39 -11.79 6.09 -4.59
N GLU A 40 -12.90 5.45 -4.22
CA GLU A 40 -13.23 5.18 -2.82
C GLU A 40 -12.53 3.90 -2.32
N GLU A 41 -12.38 2.93 -3.21
CA GLU A 41 -11.77 1.63 -2.97
C GLU A 41 -10.81 1.24 -4.11
N LEU A 42 -9.98 0.23 -3.87
CA LEU A 42 -8.99 -0.23 -4.85
C LEU A 42 -9.65 -0.77 -6.13
N ARG A 43 -10.82 -1.40 -6.01
CA ARG A 43 -11.58 -1.92 -7.15
C ARG A 43 -12.11 -0.84 -8.11
N ASP A 44 -12.12 0.41 -7.68
CA ASP A 44 -12.56 1.53 -8.50
C ASP A 44 -11.46 1.94 -9.50
N LEU A 45 -10.22 1.50 -9.27
CA LEU A 45 -9.10 1.71 -10.17
C LEU A 45 -9.20 0.78 -11.38
N ASP A 46 -8.95 1.34 -12.55
CA ASP A 46 -8.66 0.50 -13.71
C ASP A 46 -7.28 -0.19 -13.55
N SER A 47 -7.02 -1.18 -14.40
CA SER A 47 -5.77 -1.96 -14.32
C SER A 47 -4.51 -1.11 -14.51
N PHE A 48 -4.60 0.02 -15.22
CA PHE A 48 -3.47 0.89 -15.47
C PHE A 48 -3.20 1.80 -14.26
N SER A 49 -4.23 2.45 -13.73
CA SER A 49 -4.16 3.25 -12.50
C SER A 49 -3.69 2.40 -11.31
N MET A 50 -4.14 1.15 -11.21
CA MET A 50 -3.64 0.20 -10.19
C MET A 50 -2.13 0.00 -10.29
N VAL A 51 -1.60 -0.24 -11.50
CA VAL A 51 -0.15 -0.39 -11.71
C VAL A 51 0.60 0.91 -11.37
N GLN A 52 0.04 2.07 -11.74
CA GLN A 52 0.66 3.36 -11.40
C GLN A 52 0.72 3.59 -9.89
N VAL A 53 -0.34 3.25 -9.14
CA VAL A 53 -0.37 3.35 -7.68
C VAL A 53 0.73 2.48 -7.07
N VAL A 54 0.82 1.24 -7.52
CA VAL A 54 1.81 0.29 -7.02
C VAL A 54 3.23 0.78 -7.32
N LEU A 55 3.49 1.25 -8.54
CA LEU A 55 4.80 1.80 -8.91
C LEU A 55 5.16 3.05 -8.10
N ASP A 56 4.21 3.94 -7.82
CA ASP A 56 4.46 5.10 -6.96
C ASP A 56 4.81 4.68 -5.52
N LEU A 57 4.09 3.69 -4.98
CA LEU A 57 4.38 3.12 -3.65
C LEU A 57 5.74 2.42 -3.61
N GLU A 58 6.11 1.64 -4.64
CA GLU A 58 7.43 1.02 -4.75
C GLU A 58 8.55 2.06 -4.74
N ASN A 59 8.42 3.10 -5.55
CA ASN A 59 9.42 4.15 -5.67
C ASN A 59 9.52 5.00 -4.40
N SER A 60 8.39 5.30 -3.76
CA SER A 60 8.35 6.16 -2.58
C SER A 60 8.72 5.44 -1.28
N LEU A 61 8.48 4.14 -1.20
CA LEU A 61 8.73 3.34 0.00
C LEU A 61 9.95 2.42 -0.11
N ASP A 62 10.64 2.42 -1.26
CA ASP A 62 11.76 1.54 -1.60
C ASP A 62 11.44 0.05 -1.38
N VAL A 63 10.23 -0.35 -1.81
CA VAL A 63 9.74 -1.73 -1.74
C VAL A 63 9.56 -2.32 -3.14
N LYS A 64 9.57 -3.66 -3.22
CA LYS A 64 9.25 -4.40 -4.45
C LYS A 64 8.05 -5.29 -4.20
N VAL A 65 6.91 -4.88 -4.76
CA VAL A 65 5.58 -5.44 -4.52
C VAL A 65 4.82 -5.77 -5.81
N LEU A 66 5.15 -5.16 -6.95
CA LEU A 66 4.43 -5.36 -8.21
C LEU A 66 4.49 -6.82 -8.68
N GLU A 67 5.65 -7.47 -8.53
CA GLU A 67 5.84 -8.88 -8.85
C GLU A 67 5.02 -9.80 -7.91
N GLU A 68 4.80 -9.37 -6.67
CA GLU A 68 4.08 -10.14 -5.64
C GLU A 68 2.55 -9.92 -5.70
N LEU A 69 2.09 -8.96 -6.51
CA LEU A 69 0.66 -8.73 -6.76
C LEU A 69 0.07 -9.70 -7.80
N GLU A 70 0.89 -10.60 -8.38
CA GLU A 70 0.38 -11.64 -9.25
C GLU A 70 -0.63 -12.52 -8.49
N GLY A 71 -1.91 -12.45 -8.88
CA GLY A 71 -2.99 -13.19 -8.24
C GLY A 71 -3.62 -12.48 -7.03
N PHE A 72 -3.24 -11.24 -6.72
CA PHE A 72 -3.94 -10.43 -5.73
C PHE A 72 -5.36 -10.08 -6.20
N ASP A 73 -6.36 -10.38 -5.37
CA ASP A 73 -7.79 -10.16 -5.64
C ASP A 73 -8.49 -9.26 -4.62
N GLY A 74 -7.69 -8.60 -3.76
CA GLY A 74 -8.17 -7.64 -2.78
C GLY A 74 -8.85 -6.44 -3.44
N ARG A 75 -9.82 -5.86 -2.73
CA ARG A 75 -10.73 -4.84 -3.26
C ARG A 75 -10.60 -3.50 -2.56
N THR A 76 -9.96 -3.48 -1.40
CA THR A 76 -9.83 -2.31 -0.54
C THR A 76 -8.37 -1.86 -0.45
N PHE A 77 -8.16 -0.57 -0.20
CA PHE A 77 -6.81 -0.04 0.06
C PHE A 77 -6.18 -0.66 1.31
N ARG A 78 -6.99 -1.07 2.28
CA ARG A 78 -6.54 -1.76 3.50
C ARG A 78 -5.94 -3.12 3.18
N GLU A 79 -6.60 -3.93 2.34
CA GLU A 79 -6.06 -5.23 1.93
C GLU A 79 -4.73 -5.09 1.20
N LEU A 80 -4.56 -4.02 0.41
CA LEU A 80 -3.27 -3.72 -0.21
C LEU A 80 -2.21 -3.31 0.83
N ALA A 81 -2.56 -2.50 1.82
CA ALA A 81 -1.65 -2.12 2.91
C ALA A 81 -1.20 -3.34 3.73
N GLU A 82 -2.14 -4.22 4.08
CA GLU A 82 -1.88 -5.47 4.81
C GLU A 82 -0.97 -6.39 4.01
N LEU A 83 -1.22 -6.55 2.70
CA LEU A 83 -0.35 -7.32 1.83
C LEU A 83 1.07 -6.75 1.81
N ILE A 84 1.24 -5.45 1.58
CA ILE A 84 2.58 -4.84 1.50
C ILE A 84 3.32 -4.94 2.84
N GLU A 85 2.62 -4.81 3.97
CA GLU A 85 3.19 -5.03 5.30
C GLU A 85 3.64 -6.47 5.49
N GLU A 86 2.82 -7.45 5.10
CA GLU A 86 3.21 -8.87 5.12
C GLU A 86 4.43 -9.13 4.23
N LEU A 87 4.49 -8.54 3.04
CA LEU A 87 5.64 -8.65 2.14
C LEU A 87 6.91 -8.07 2.76
N ALA A 88 6.80 -6.94 3.46
CA ALA A 88 7.92 -6.32 4.15
C ALA A 88 8.37 -7.17 5.34
N ASP A 89 7.44 -7.76 6.10
CA ASP A 89 7.74 -8.64 7.23
C ASP A 89 8.50 -9.89 6.78
N ARG A 90 8.03 -10.55 5.71
CA ARG A 90 8.71 -11.70 5.11
C ARG A 90 10.14 -11.37 4.63
N LYS A 91 10.41 -10.09 4.32
CA LYS A 91 11.71 -9.60 3.83
C LYS A 91 12.54 -8.91 4.92
N ASP A 92 12.12 -8.94 6.19
CA ASP A 92 12.76 -8.24 7.32
C ASP A 92 12.92 -6.72 7.09
N ALA A 93 11.92 -6.12 6.43
CA ALA A 93 11.90 -4.72 6.00
C ALA A 93 10.80 -3.88 6.67
N SER A 94 10.02 -4.44 7.60
CA SER A 94 8.87 -3.77 8.26
C SER A 94 9.24 -2.44 8.91
N ALA A 95 10.41 -2.36 9.54
CA ALA A 95 10.89 -1.13 10.18
C ALA A 95 11.19 -0.02 9.15
N ALA A 96 11.80 -0.37 8.01
CA ALA A 96 12.09 0.56 6.93
C ALA A 96 10.80 1.05 6.26
N LEU A 97 9.87 0.13 5.97
CA LEU A 97 8.54 0.46 5.44
C LEU A 97 7.80 1.43 6.38
N THR A 98 7.77 1.14 7.69
CA THR A 98 7.12 2.00 8.68
C THR A 98 7.70 3.41 8.68
N ALA A 99 9.02 3.54 8.62
CA ALA A 99 9.68 4.84 8.55
C ALA A 99 9.31 5.60 7.27
N ALA A 100 9.35 4.92 6.12
CA ALA A 100 9.04 5.51 4.82
C ALA A 100 7.58 5.99 4.73
N VAL A 101 6.61 5.19 5.20
CA VAL A 101 5.19 5.59 5.24
C VAL A 101 5.00 6.85 6.09
N LYS A 102 5.63 6.91 7.27
CA LYS A 102 5.53 8.06 8.17
C LYS A 102 6.17 9.32 7.58
N GLU A 103 7.33 9.18 6.93
CA GLU A 103 7.99 10.29 6.23
C GLU A 103 7.13 10.82 5.09
N ARG A 104 6.57 9.92 4.26
CA ARG A 104 5.71 10.29 3.13
C ARG A 104 4.44 11.01 3.57
N LEU A 105 3.76 10.51 4.61
CA LEU A 105 2.57 11.16 5.19
C LEU A 105 2.88 12.54 5.78
N ALA A 106 4.07 12.74 6.34
CA ALA A 106 4.51 14.03 6.85
C ALA A 106 4.88 15.01 5.72
N GLY A 107 5.40 14.52 4.61
CA GLY A 107 5.82 15.32 3.45
C GLY A 107 4.67 15.90 2.62
N ASP A 108 3.53 15.22 2.52
CA ASP A 108 2.36 15.69 1.76
C ASP A 108 1.55 16.79 2.47
N GLY A 109 1.92 17.17 3.69
CA GLY A 109 1.25 18.21 4.48
C GLY A 109 1.86 19.61 4.38
N SER A 110 2.83 19.85 3.50
CA SER A 110 3.55 21.13 3.35
C SER A 110 3.14 21.93 2.11
#